data_AF-A0A9E1KKJ1-F1
#
_entry.id   AF-A0A9E1KKJ1-F1
#
_cell.length_a   1.000
_cell.length_b   1.000
_cell.length_c   1.000
_cell.angle_alpha   90.00
_cell.angle_beta   90.00
_cell.angle_gamma   90.00
#
_symmetry.space_group_name_H-M   'P 1'
#
loop_
_entity.id
_entity.type
_entity.pdbx_description
1 polymer ?
#
loop_
_entity_poly.entity_id
_entity_poly.type
_entity_poly.pdbx_seq_one_letter_code
_entity_poly.pdbx_strand_id
1 'polypeptide(L)'
;MEKLSLCRICSAQCPIWVEVDEAGVPTAARGDRFNPHSEGFFCCKGKYYPAMHTSDRRFLHSQKRMPDGKLSPISSGQAIREVADRLQAIIYRYGRRAVAVYTGTLFYQLPHRLSSHCLDGCPGPENALCQRYH
;
A
#
# COMPACT_ATOMS: atom_id res chain seq x y z
N MET A 1 -0.59 12.38 -22.31
CA MET A 1 -1.58 13.26 -21.62
C MET A 1 -1.06 13.63 -20.24
N GLU A 2 -1.24 14.88 -19.81
CA GLU A 2 -0.91 15.32 -18.44
C GLU A 2 -2.09 15.16 -17.48
N LYS A 3 -1.83 14.71 -16.25
CA LYS A 3 -2.82 14.58 -15.18
C LYS A 3 -2.32 15.25 -13.90
N LEU A 4 -3.19 16.02 -13.25
CA LEU A 4 -2.93 16.57 -11.92
C LEU A 4 -3.08 15.46 -10.87
N SER A 5 -2.12 15.38 -9.95
CA SER A 5 -2.08 14.38 -8.89
C SER A 5 -1.32 14.90 -7.66
N LEU A 6 -1.19 14.05 -6.65
CA LEU A 6 -0.44 14.31 -5.43
C LEU A 6 0.72 13.31 -5.32
N CYS A 7 1.89 13.79 -4.91
CA CYS A 7 3.01 12.91 -4.57
C CYS A 7 2.68 12.06 -3.34
N ARG A 8 2.90 10.74 -3.42
CA ARG A 8 2.57 9.76 -2.37
C ARG A 8 3.77 9.25 -1.57
N ILE A 9 4.90 9.97 -1.60
CA ILE A 9 6.13 9.51 -0.93
C ILE A 9 6.21 9.93 0.54
N CYS A 10 5.79 11.15 0.86
CA CYS A 10 5.82 11.66 2.22
C CYS A 10 4.49 12.35 2.54
N SER A 11 4.32 12.73 3.81
CA SER A 11 3.09 13.36 4.31
C SER A 11 2.82 14.75 3.72
N ALA A 12 3.81 15.38 3.08
CA ALA A 12 3.68 16.70 2.49
C ALA A 12 2.74 16.75 1.26
N GLN A 13 2.48 15.60 0.61
CA GLN A 13 1.52 15.48 -0.49
C GLN A 13 1.67 16.56 -1.59
N CYS A 14 2.90 16.84 -2.02
CA CYS A 14 3.16 17.89 -3.00
C CYS A 14 2.29 17.74 -4.27
N PRO A 15 1.62 18.81 -4.74
CA PRO A 15 0.87 18.80 -5.99
C PRO A 15 1.79 18.65 -7.21
N ILE A 16 1.47 17.71 -8.09
CA ILE A 16 2.29 17.36 -9.25
C ILE A 16 1.44 17.15 -10.49
N TRP A 17 2.02 17.48 -11.64
CA TRP A 17 1.56 17.05 -12.95
C TRP A 17 2.34 15.80 -13.36
N VAL A 18 1.61 14.77 -13.79
CA VAL A 18 2.19 13.51 -14.28
C VAL A 18 1.87 13.36 -15.75
N GLU A 19 2.91 13.20 -16.56
CA GLU A 19 2.78 12.82 -17.96
C GLU A 19 2.55 11.32 -18.05
N VAL A 20 1.54 10.93 -18.83
CA VAL A 20 1.14 9.55 -19.04
C VAL A 20 1.07 9.28 -20.54
N ASP A 21 1.65 8.17 -20.99
CA ASP A 21 1.59 7.74 -22.38
C ASP A 21 0.21 7.17 -22.77
N GLU A 22 0.07 6.73 -24.03
CA GLU A 22 -1.17 6.13 -24.55
C GLU A 22 -1.53 4.82 -23.84
N ALA A 23 -0.55 4.08 -23.33
CA ALA A 23 -0.72 2.83 -22.59
C ALA A 23 -1.07 3.06 -21.10
N GLY A 24 -1.10 4.31 -20.64
CA GLY A 24 -1.38 4.64 -19.24
C GLY A 24 -0.16 4.62 -18.32
N VAL A 25 1.05 4.56 -18.86
CA VAL A 25 2.31 4.49 -18.10
C VAL A 25 2.83 5.89 -17.79
N PRO A 26 3.19 6.20 -16.53
CA PRO A 26 3.79 7.48 -16.19
C PRO A 26 5.20 7.60 -16.77
N THR A 27 5.47 8.66 -17.53
CA THR A 27 6.75 8.91 -18.18
C THR A 27 7.56 10.00 -17.48
N ALA A 28 6.89 11.03 -16.95
CA ALA A 28 7.51 12.14 -16.25
C ALA A 28 6.60 12.70 -15.16
N ALA A 29 7.20 13.40 -14.19
CA ALA A 29 6.48 14.11 -13.14
C ALA A 29 7.13 15.47 -12.84
N ARG A 30 6.33 16.52 -12.76
CA ARG A 30 6.77 17.89 -12.43
C ARG A 30 5.88 18.50 -11.36
N GLY A 31 6.41 19.43 -10.57
CA GLY A 31 5.62 20.16 -9.59
C GLY A 31 4.61 21.09 -10.23
N ASP A 32 3.49 21.32 -9.55
CA ASP A 32 2.49 22.29 -9.97
C ASP A 32 2.93 23.71 -9.63
N ARG A 33 3.28 24.49 -10.66
CA ARG A 33 3.73 25.88 -10.51
C ARG A 33 2.61 26.84 -10.10
N PHE A 34 1.35 26.44 -10.30
CA PHE A 34 0.19 27.26 -9.96
C PHE A 34 -0.24 27.09 -8.51
N ASN A 35 0.32 26.12 -7.79
CA ASN A 35 0.01 25.90 -6.40
C ASN A 35 0.72 26.93 -5.51
N PRO A 36 0.02 27.74 -4.71
CA PRO A 36 0.62 28.84 -3.93
C PRO A 36 1.49 28.37 -2.76
N HIS A 37 1.42 27.09 -2.38
CA HIS A 37 2.22 26.55 -1.27
C HIS A 37 3.53 25.95 -1.73
N SER A 38 3.55 25.34 -2.91
CA SER A 38 4.74 24.67 -3.43
C SER A 38 5.42 25.46 -4.53
N GLU A 39 4.72 26.33 -5.26
CA GLU A 39 5.25 27.12 -6.38
C GLU A 39 6.03 26.27 -7.40
N GLY A 40 5.62 25.00 -7.57
CA GLY A 40 6.27 24.02 -8.42
C GLY A 40 7.47 23.30 -7.79
N PHE A 41 7.81 23.58 -6.53
CA PHE A 41 8.80 22.83 -5.78
C PHE A 41 8.36 21.37 -5.61
N PHE A 42 9.26 20.47 -6.03
CA PHE A 42 9.06 19.04 -5.91
C PHE A 42 10.43 18.34 -5.79
N CYS A 43 10.63 17.58 -4.72
CA CYS A 43 11.94 17.01 -4.39
C CYS A 43 12.35 15.84 -5.31
N CYS A 44 13.64 15.47 -5.30
CA CYS A 44 14.20 14.38 -6.10
C CYS A 44 13.49 13.03 -5.89
N LYS A 45 13.05 12.73 -4.65
CA LYS A 45 12.35 11.47 -4.34
C LYS A 45 11.15 11.26 -5.25
N GLY A 46 10.35 12.31 -5.43
CA GLY A 46 9.15 12.24 -6.24
C GLY A 46 9.42 12.32 -7.73
N LYS A 47 10.50 12.97 -8.16
CA LYS A 47 10.93 12.97 -9.57
C LYS A 47 11.27 11.57 -10.08
N TYR A 48 11.77 10.69 -9.20
CA TYR A 48 12.07 9.29 -9.52
C TYR A 48 10.83 8.36 -9.52
N TYR A 49 9.64 8.88 -9.21
CA TYR A 49 8.43 8.06 -9.08
C TYR A 49 8.01 7.33 -10.38
N PRO A 50 8.10 7.94 -11.59
CA PRO A 50 7.84 7.23 -12.84
C PRO A 50 8.70 5.97 -13.01
N ALA A 51 10.01 6.07 -12.74
CA ALA A 51 10.94 4.95 -12.82
C ALA A 51 10.65 3.83 -11.79
N MET A 52 10.09 4.18 -10.63
CA MET A 52 9.66 3.17 -9.65
C MET A 52 8.40 2.40 -10.12
N HIS A 53 7.48 3.06 -10.83
CA HIS A 53 6.27 2.42 -11.38
C HIS A 53 6.58 1.43 -12.51
N THR A 54 7.61 1.72 -13.30
CA THR A 54 8.04 0.93 -14.45
C THR A 54 9.22 0.01 -14.16
N SER A 55 9.63 -0.14 -12.90
CA SER A 55 10.75 -1.00 -12.52
C SER A 55 10.47 -2.47 -12.83
N ASP A 56 11.41 -3.14 -13.49
CA ASP A 56 11.39 -4.59 -13.77
C ASP A 56 11.35 -5.45 -12.50
N ARG A 57 11.67 -4.87 -11.34
CA ARG A 57 11.64 -5.53 -10.03
C ARG A 57 10.29 -5.42 -9.34
N ARG A 58 9.31 -4.75 -9.94
CA ARG A 58 7.97 -4.58 -9.39
C ARG A 58 7.22 -5.90 -9.42
N PHE A 59 6.65 -6.30 -8.28
CA PHE A 59 5.76 -7.45 -8.23
C PHE A 59 4.42 -7.11 -8.90
N LEU A 60 4.10 -7.84 -9.97
CA LEU A 60 2.83 -7.72 -10.70
C LEU A 60 1.82 -8.81 -10.33
N HIS A 61 2.27 -9.84 -9.62
CA HIS A 61 1.45 -10.99 -9.20
C HIS A 61 1.71 -11.32 -7.73
N SER A 62 0.72 -11.94 -7.08
CA SER A 62 0.90 -12.54 -5.76
C SER A 62 1.96 -13.64 -5.82
N GLN A 63 2.83 -13.68 -4.81
CA GLN A 63 3.95 -14.62 -4.75
C GLN A 63 3.81 -15.53 -3.54
N LYS A 64 4.13 -16.81 -3.71
CA LYS A 64 4.18 -17.80 -2.64
C LYS A 64 5.60 -18.33 -2.48
N ARG A 65 6.03 -18.48 -1.23
CA ARG A 65 7.26 -19.19 -0.91
C ARG A 65 7.03 -20.70 -0.99
N MET A 66 7.79 -21.36 -1.85
CA MET A 66 7.74 -22.80 -2.09
C MET A 66 8.64 -23.55 -1.10
N PRO A 67 8.51 -24.89 -0.98
CA PRO A 67 9.34 -25.68 -0.05
C PRO A 67 10.85 -25.59 -0.30
N ASP A 68 11.26 -25.30 -1.52
CA ASP A 68 12.65 -25.05 -1.92
C ASP A 68 13.16 -23.64 -1.53
N GLY A 69 12.31 -22.83 -0.89
CA GLY A 69 12.60 -21.47 -0.44
C GLY A 69 12.40 -20.39 -1.51
N LYS A 70 12.13 -20.75 -2.77
CA LYS A 70 11.95 -19.80 -3.88
C LYS A 70 10.54 -19.19 -3.87
N LEU A 71 10.41 -18.02 -4.48
CA LEU A 71 9.11 -17.38 -4.72
C LEU A 71 8.56 -17.81 -6.08
N SER A 72 7.30 -18.20 -6.12
CA SER A 72 6.58 -18.58 -7.34
C SER A 72 5.24 -17.85 -7.43
N PRO A 73 4.84 -17.36 -8.63
CA PRO A 73 3.60 -16.63 -8.80
C PRO A 73 2.38 -17.53 -8.57
N ILE A 74 1.38 -16.99 -7.88
CA ILE A 74 0.08 -17.63 -7.66
C ILE A 74 -1.05 -16.64 -7.97
N SER A 75 -2.26 -17.15 -8.22
CA SER A 75 -3.43 -16.29 -8.39
C SER A 75 -3.78 -15.56 -7.09
N SER A 76 -4.32 -14.34 -7.20
CA SER A 76 -4.77 -13.57 -6.04
C SER A 76 -5.84 -14.32 -5.23
N GLY A 77 -6.75 -15.04 -5.91
CA GLY A 77 -7.79 -15.83 -5.25
C GLY A 77 -7.22 -16.98 -4.41
N GLN A 78 -6.21 -17.68 -4.93
CA GLN A 78 -5.49 -18.71 -4.18
C GLN A 78 -4.72 -18.09 -3.01
N ALA A 79 -4.03 -16.96 -3.22
CA ALA A 79 -3.27 -16.29 -2.17
C ALA A 79 -4.16 -15.90 -0.99
N ILE A 80 -5.32 -15.29 -1.26
CA ILE A 80 -6.28 -14.88 -0.24
C ILE A 80 -6.81 -16.09 0.53
N ARG A 81 -7.18 -17.17 -0.17
CA ARG A 81 -7.69 -18.39 0.46
C ARG A 81 -6.66 -19.03 1.38
N GLU A 82 -5.43 -19.24 0.91
CA GLU A 82 -4.38 -19.85 1.72
C GLU A 82 -4.00 -19.00 2.94
N VAL A 83 -3.99 -17.67 2.80
CA VAL A 83 -3.76 -16.77 3.94
C VAL A 83 -4.92 -16.85 4.94
N ALA A 84 -6.17 -16.84 4.46
CA ALA A 84 -7.34 -16.95 5.31
C ALA A 84 -7.37 -18.26 6.11
N ASP A 85 -7.13 -19.40 5.45
CA ASP A 85 -7.11 -20.73 6.09
C ASP A 85 -6.04 -20.79 7.19
N ARG A 86 -4.84 -20.24 6.92
CA ARG A 86 -3.74 -20.20 7.90
C ARG A 86 -4.05 -19.28 9.07
N LEU A 87 -4.62 -18.11 8.82
CA LEU A 87 -5.03 -17.17 9.88
C LEU A 87 -6.13 -17.78 10.75
N GLN A 88 -7.13 -18.43 10.16
CA GLN A 88 -8.19 -19.12 10.90
C GLN A 88 -7.63 -20.23 11.79
N ALA A 89 -6.70 -21.04 11.29
CA ALA A 89 -6.05 -22.09 12.09
C ALA A 89 -5.26 -21.51 13.28
N ILE A 90 -4.54 -20.40 13.08
CA ILE A 90 -3.81 -19.71 14.16
C ILE A 90 -4.80 -19.17 15.20
N ILE A 91 -5.85 -18.49 14.75
CA ILE A 91 -6.88 -17.92 15.64
C ILE A 91 -7.57 -19.02 16.45
N TYR A 92 -7.92 -20.15 15.81
CA TYR A 92 -8.55 -21.28 16.47
C TYR A 92 -7.65 -21.88 17.57
N ARG A 93 -6.34 -21.99 17.31
CA ARG A 93 -5.40 -22.63 18.24
C ARG A 93 -4.89 -21.71 19.36
N TYR A 94 -4.69 -20.42 19.07
CA TYR A 94 -3.98 -19.49 19.96
C TYR A 94 -4.81 -18.25 20.34
N GLY A 95 -6.02 -18.13 19.81
CA GLY A 95 -6.89 -16.98 20.02
C GLY A 95 -6.55 -15.78 19.12
N ARG A 96 -7.46 -14.81 19.06
CA ARG A 96 -7.37 -13.63 18.18
C ARG A 96 -6.13 -12.76 18.45
N ARG A 97 -5.66 -12.71 19.69
CA ARG A 97 -4.46 -11.93 20.08
C ARG A 97 -3.14 -12.51 19.57
N ALA A 98 -3.16 -13.69 18.94
CA ALA A 98 -1.99 -14.29 18.30
C ALA A 98 -1.68 -13.70 16.91
N VAL A 99 -2.55 -12.84 16.37
CA VAL A 99 -2.39 -12.21 15.06
C VAL A 99 -2.10 -10.72 15.25
N ALA A 100 -1.09 -10.23 14.53
CA ALA A 100 -0.75 -8.82 14.46
C ALA A 100 -0.62 -8.39 13.00
N VAL A 101 -0.89 -7.11 12.74
CA VAL A 101 -0.73 -6.50 11.42
C VAL A 101 0.30 -5.38 11.54
N TYR A 102 1.34 -5.44 10.70
CA TYR A 102 2.27 -4.34 10.52
C TYR A 102 1.97 -3.67 9.18
N THR A 103 1.47 -2.43 9.23
CA THR A 103 0.95 -1.72 8.06
C THR A 103 1.98 -0.83 7.35
N GLY A 104 3.19 -0.72 7.90
CA GLY A 104 4.27 0.08 7.32
C GLY A 104 4.11 1.59 7.50
N THR A 105 5.14 2.33 7.08
CA THR A 105 5.32 3.76 7.42
C THR A 105 4.30 4.71 6.75
N LEU A 106 3.74 4.36 5.60
CA LEU A 106 2.86 5.24 4.82
C LEU A 106 1.37 4.93 5.01
N PHE A 107 1.03 4.10 5.99
CA PHE A 107 -0.34 3.65 6.20
C PHE A 107 -1.33 4.78 6.55
N TYR A 108 -0.85 5.90 7.12
CA TYR A 108 -1.67 7.06 7.45
C TYR A 108 -2.30 7.76 6.21
N GLN A 109 -1.85 7.42 4.99
CA GLN A 109 -2.40 8.01 3.77
C GLN A 109 -3.67 7.31 3.24
N LEU A 110 -4.05 6.17 3.85
CA LEU A 110 -5.30 5.47 3.55
C LEU A 110 -6.40 5.94 4.51
N PRO A 111 -7.68 5.90 4.10
CA PRO A 111 -8.78 6.17 5.02
C PRO A 111 -8.74 5.13 6.16
N HIS A 112 -8.50 5.60 7.39
CA HIS A 112 -8.34 4.78 8.61
C HIS A 112 -9.44 3.71 8.81
N ARG A 113 -10.63 3.91 8.22
CA ARG A 113 -11.75 2.98 8.30
C ARG A 113 -11.46 1.60 7.70
N LEU A 114 -10.64 1.49 6.64
CA LEU A 114 -10.40 0.20 5.99
C LEU A 114 -9.51 -0.73 6.83
N SER A 115 -8.49 -0.20 7.51
CA SER A 115 -7.67 -1.01 8.43
C SER A 115 -8.42 -1.44 9.67
N SER A 116 -9.18 -0.52 10.26
CA SER A 116 -9.85 -0.82 11.52
C SER A 116 -10.91 -1.87 11.27
N HIS A 117 -11.67 -1.81 10.17
CA HIS A 117 -12.67 -2.83 9.84
C HIS A 117 -12.11 -4.25 9.69
N CYS A 118 -10.90 -4.43 9.18
CA CYS A 118 -10.29 -5.76 9.11
C CYS A 118 -10.02 -6.36 10.51
N LEU A 119 -9.77 -5.51 11.51
CA LEU A 119 -9.54 -5.92 12.90
C LEU A 119 -10.85 -5.95 13.70
N ASP A 120 -11.71 -4.95 13.51
CA ASP A 120 -12.99 -4.75 14.20
C ASP A 120 -14.09 -5.70 13.69
N GLY A 121 -14.01 -6.12 12.42
CA GLY A 121 -14.95 -7.03 11.77
C GLY A 121 -14.79 -8.50 12.19
N CYS A 122 -13.86 -8.80 13.09
CA CYS A 122 -13.73 -10.12 13.71
C CYS A 122 -14.68 -10.19 14.92
N PRO A 123 -15.75 -11.01 14.89
CA PRO A 123 -16.77 -11.01 15.93
C PRO A 123 -16.17 -11.49 17.26
N GLY A 124 -15.95 -10.56 18.17
CA GLY A 124 -15.66 -10.85 19.57
C GLY A 124 -15.41 -9.58 20.39
N PRO A 125 -15.66 -9.60 21.70
CA PRO A 125 -15.95 -8.41 22.50
C PRO A 125 -14.75 -7.51 22.86
N GLU A 126 -13.53 -7.80 22.38
CA GLU A 126 -12.29 -7.16 22.89
C GLU A 126 -11.49 -6.30 21.89
N ASN A 127 -11.96 -6.11 20.64
CA ASN A 127 -11.14 -5.56 19.57
C ASN A 127 -10.97 -4.02 19.56
N ALA A 128 -11.51 -3.28 20.54
CA ALA A 128 -11.42 -1.81 20.58
C ALA A 128 -10.13 -1.24 21.21
N LEU A 129 -9.18 -2.07 21.67
CA LEU A 129 -8.07 -1.59 22.52
C LEU A 129 -6.76 -1.25 21.79
N CYS A 130 -6.65 -1.46 20.47
CA CYS A 130 -5.40 -1.19 19.73
C CYS A 130 -5.22 0.27 19.28
N GLN A 131 -6.12 1.20 19.66
CA GLN A 131 -5.98 2.64 19.40
C GLN A 131 -5.75 3.48 20.66
N ARG A 132 -5.57 2.88 21.85
CA ARG A 132 -5.38 3.62 23.12
C ARG A 132 -3.92 3.83 23.56
N TYR A 133 -2.96 3.56 22.68
CA TYR A 133 -1.57 4.00 22.89
C TYR A 133 -1.24 5.10 21.89
N HIS A 134 -1.89 6.25 22.04
CA HIS A 134 -1.36 7.61 21.88
C HIS A 134 -2.41 8.62 22.35
#